data_AF-A0A965ZNC9-F1
#
_entry.id   AF-A0A965ZNC9-F1
#
_cell.length_a   1.000
_cell.length_b   1.000
_cell.length_c   1.000
_cell.angle_alpha   90.00
_cell.angle_beta   90.00
_cell.angle_gamma   90.00
#
_symmetry.space_group_name_H-M   'P 1'
#
loop_
_entity.id
_entity.type
_entity.pdbx_description
1 polymer ?
#
loop_
_entity_poly.entity_id
_entity_poly.type
_entity_poly.pdbx_seq_one_letter_code
_entity_poly.pdbx_strand_id
1 'polypeptide(L)'
;ISAQDLKRGEYLYFETCAMCHGAEAKSTGVIPDLRMMSSETIAQFREIVLGGLRADKGMAGFADVMDPQDADKIKAYIIHRAREDRAEIETIQVGEVEEG
;
A
#
# COMPACT_ATOMS: atom_id res chain seq x y z
N ILE A 1 5.37 -11.08 9.62
CA ILE A 1 5.56 -10.92 8.17
C ILE A 1 6.99 -11.31 7.84
N SER A 2 7.16 -12.30 6.97
CA SER A 2 8.45 -12.74 6.44
C SER A 2 8.81 -11.98 5.15
N ALA A 3 10.06 -12.11 4.69
CA ALA A 3 10.47 -11.57 3.39
C ALA A 3 9.67 -12.20 2.23
N GLN A 4 9.31 -13.48 2.35
CA GLN A 4 8.46 -14.15 1.36
C GLN A 4 7.03 -13.59 1.35
N ASP A 5 6.48 -13.25 2.52
CA ASP A 5 5.17 -12.60 2.63
C ASP A 5 5.18 -11.22 1.98
N LEU A 6 6.25 -10.44 2.16
CA LEU A 6 6.40 -9.14 1.51
C LEU A 6 6.45 -9.28 -0.01
N LYS A 7 7.25 -10.22 -0.53
CA LYS A 7 7.33 -10.50 -1.97
C LYS A 7 5.99 -10.98 -2.55
N ARG A 8 5.25 -11.80 -1.81
CA ARG A 8 3.90 -12.22 -2.20
C ARG A 8 2.93 -11.03 -2.18
N GLY A 9 3.01 -10.17 -1.17
CA GLY A 9 2.22 -8.95 -1.06
C GLY A 9 2.48 -7.97 -2.20
N GLU A 10 3.75 -7.80 -2.59
CA GLU A 10 4.16 -7.01 -3.75
C GLU A 10 3.54 -7.54 -5.05
N TYR A 11 3.67 -8.84 -5.30
CA TYR A 11 3.10 -9.46 -6.49
C TYR A 11 1.57 -9.28 -6.54
N LEU A 12 0.88 -9.55 -5.43
CA LEU A 12 -0.57 -9.36 -5.33
C LEU A 12 -0.97 -7.90 -5.55
N TYR A 13 -0.24 -6.96 -4.92
CA TYR A 13 -0.46 -5.53 -5.10
C TYR A 13 -0.37 -5.14 -6.58
N PHE A 14 0.64 -5.65 -7.29
CA PHE A 14 0.81 -5.39 -8.71
C PHE A 14 -0.39 -5.89 -9.53
N GLU A 15 -0.85 -7.11 -9.28
CA GLU A 15 -1.97 -7.73 -10.01
C GLU A 15 -3.32 -7.05 -9.74
N THR A 16 -3.57 -6.58 -8.51
CA THR A 16 -4.93 -6.13 -8.12
C THR A 16 -5.06 -4.65 -7.82
N CYS A 17 -3.99 -3.96 -7.42
CA CYS A 17 -4.07 -2.61 -6.85
C CYS A 17 -3.38 -1.56 -7.73
N ALA A 18 -2.27 -1.92 -8.36
CA ALA A 18 -1.36 -0.97 -9.02
C ALA A 18 -1.99 -0.20 -10.19
N MET A 19 -2.98 -0.78 -10.88
CA MET A 19 -3.68 -0.10 -11.99
C MET A 19 -4.33 1.21 -11.55
N CYS A 20 -4.87 1.27 -10.33
CA CYS A 20 -5.55 2.45 -9.81
C CYS A 20 -4.67 3.24 -8.83
N HIS A 21 -3.94 2.55 -7.95
CA HIS A 21 -3.15 3.18 -6.88
C HIS A 21 -1.68 3.44 -7.26
N GLY A 22 -1.31 3.13 -8.51
CA GLY A 22 0.02 3.34 -9.06
C GLY A 22 0.99 2.19 -8.78
N ALA A 23 2.05 2.10 -9.58
CA ALA A 23 3.12 1.15 -9.35
C ALA A 23 3.79 1.43 -8.00
N GLU A 24 4.20 0.37 -7.28
CA GLU A 24 4.86 0.49 -5.97
C GLU A 24 4.09 1.31 -4.92
N ALA A 25 2.76 1.42 -5.06
CA ALA A 25 1.90 2.30 -4.26
C ALA A 25 2.14 3.80 -4.41
N LYS A 26 2.80 4.21 -5.50
CA LYS A 26 3.04 5.61 -5.86
C LYS A 26 1.91 6.12 -6.75
N SER A 27 0.89 6.72 -6.14
CA SER A 27 -0.25 7.25 -6.87
C SER A 27 0.12 8.51 -7.67
N THR A 28 -0.60 8.75 -8.77
CA THR A 28 -0.55 10.00 -9.55
C THR A 28 -1.31 11.16 -8.87
N GLY A 29 -2.02 10.88 -7.77
CA GLY A 29 -2.81 11.86 -7.00
C GLY A 29 -4.29 11.93 -7.37
N VAL A 30 -4.73 11.26 -8.45
CA VAL A 30 -6.15 11.15 -8.81
C VAL A 30 -6.88 10.17 -7.89
N ILE A 31 -6.24 9.04 -7.61
CA ILE A 31 -6.69 8.03 -6.64
C ILE A 31 -5.83 8.17 -5.37
N PRO A 32 -6.34 7.87 -4.15
CA PRO A 32 -5.54 8.01 -2.94
C PRO A 32 -4.20 7.25 -2.98
N ASP A 33 -3.15 7.88 -2.49
CA ASP A 33 -1.85 7.23 -2.28
C ASP A 33 -1.93 6.32 -1.04
N LEU A 34 -1.73 5.02 -1.24
CA LEU A 34 -1.89 4.04 -0.16
C LEU A 34 -0.73 4.08 0.85
N ARG A 35 0.42 4.67 0.51
CA ARG A 35 1.52 4.87 1.47
C ARG A 35 1.15 5.90 2.53
N MET A 36 0.15 6.73 2.24
CA MET A 36 -0.35 7.81 3.10
C MET A 36 -1.63 7.43 3.86
N MET A 37 -1.96 6.13 3.97
CA MET A 37 -3.13 5.68 4.71
C MET A 37 -3.10 6.12 6.17
N SER A 38 -4.26 6.58 6.68
CA SER A 38 -4.45 6.86 8.10
C SER A 38 -4.45 5.58 8.93
N SER A 39 -4.18 5.69 10.24
CA SER A 39 -4.28 4.55 11.17
C SER A 39 -5.65 3.88 11.14
N GLU A 40 -6.73 4.66 10.98
CA GLU A 40 -8.09 4.13 10.81
C GLU A 40 -8.22 3.31 9.52
N THR A 41 -7.71 3.82 8.39
CA THR A 41 -7.76 3.10 7.11
C THR A 41 -6.94 1.80 7.17
N ILE A 42 -5.80 1.80 7.88
CA ILE A 42 -5.00 0.60 8.12
C ILE A 42 -5.77 -0.42 8.97
N ALA A 43 -6.49 0.04 10.00
CA ALA A 43 -7.31 -0.82 10.85
C ALA A 43 -8.47 -1.45 10.08
N GLN A 44 -9.09 -0.70 9.18
CA GLN A 44 -10.24 -1.12 8.35
C GLN A 44 -9.82 -1.77 7.02
N PHE A 45 -8.54 -2.10 6.82
CA PHE A 45 -8.02 -2.48 5.51
C PHE A 45 -8.76 -3.67 4.90
N ARG A 46 -9.10 -4.68 5.72
CA ARG A 46 -9.81 -5.88 5.25
C ARG A 46 -11.26 -5.58 4.91
N GLU A 47 -11.93 -4.77 5.71
CA GLU A 47 -13.30 -4.34 5.50
C GLU A 47 -13.41 -3.53 4.20
N ILE A 48 -12.40 -2.72 3.89
CA ILE A 48 -12.30 -1.99 2.63
C ILE A 48 -12.03 -2.93 1.46
N VAL A 49 -10.95 -3.72 1.52
CA VAL A 49 -10.44 -4.51 0.39
C VAL A 49 -11.27 -5.74 0.11
N LEU A 50 -11.76 -6.44 1.14
CA LEU A 50 -12.56 -7.66 0.98
C LEU A 50 -14.04 -7.35 1.13
N GLY A 51 -14.40 -6.58 2.16
CA GLY A 51 -15.79 -6.25 2.48
C GLY A 51 -16.42 -5.18 1.60
N GLY A 52 -15.63 -4.50 0.75
CA GLY A 52 -16.14 -3.46 -0.15
C GLY A 52 -16.68 -2.23 0.60
N LEU A 53 -16.16 -1.91 1.79
CA LEU A 53 -16.63 -0.78 2.61
C LEU A 53 -16.62 0.58 1.88
N ARG A 54 -15.86 0.70 0.79
CA ARG A 54 -15.77 1.92 -0.05
C ARG A 54 -16.22 1.69 -1.50
N ALA A 55 -17.02 0.66 -1.77
CA ALA A 55 -17.49 0.33 -3.11
C ALA A 55 -18.36 1.44 -3.73
N ASP A 56 -19.12 2.17 -2.91
CA ASP A 56 -19.89 3.36 -3.30
C ASP A 56 -19.00 4.50 -3.84
N LYS A 57 -17.71 4.50 -3.51
CA LYS A 57 -16.70 5.47 -3.95
C LYS A 57 -15.78 4.91 -5.04
N GLY A 58 -16.13 3.76 -5.62
CA GLY A 58 -15.37 3.12 -6.70
C GLY A 58 -14.22 2.22 -6.25
N MET A 59 -14.05 1.96 -4.95
CA MET A 59 -13.08 0.97 -4.45
C MET A 59 -13.73 -0.42 -4.41
N ALA A 60 -13.41 -1.26 -5.38
CA ALA A 60 -13.95 -2.62 -5.47
C ALA A 60 -13.61 -3.47 -4.24
N GLY A 61 -14.52 -4.37 -3.88
CA GLY A 61 -14.23 -5.49 -2.97
C GLY A 61 -13.66 -6.66 -3.77
N PHE A 62 -12.70 -7.37 -3.17
CA PHE A 62 -11.90 -8.43 -3.81
C PHE A 62 -12.05 -9.80 -3.13
N ALA A 63 -13.10 -9.98 -2.31
CA ALA A 63 -13.32 -11.24 -1.58
C ALA A 63 -13.57 -12.47 -2.47
N ASP A 64 -13.85 -12.26 -3.76
CA ASP A 64 -14.00 -13.28 -4.79
C ASP A 64 -12.67 -13.75 -5.38
N VAL A 65 -11.60 -12.94 -5.28
CA VAL A 65 -10.30 -13.21 -5.91
C VAL A 65 -9.11 -13.27 -4.93
N MET A 66 -9.27 -12.87 -3.67
CA MET A 66 -8.23 -13.02 -2.64
C MET A 66 -8.79 -13.29 -1.24
N ASP A 67 -7.97 -13.92 -0.40
CA ASP A 67 -8.32 -14.27 0.98
C ASP A 67 -7.82 -13.23 2.02
N PRO A 68 -8.22 -13.33 3.30
CA PRO A 68 -7.77 -12.42 4.36
C PRO A 68 -6.27 -12.40 4.65
N GLN A 69 -5.54 -13.47 4.31
CA GLN A 69 -4.09 -13.51 4.48
C GLN A 69 -3.41 -12.77 3.34
N ASP A 70 -3.90 -12.91 2.11
CA ASP A 70 -3.39 -12.19 0.95
C ASP A 70 -3.62 -10.68 1.09
N ALA A 71 -4.81 -10.26 1.57
CA ALA A 71 -5.04 -8.85 1.93
C ALA A 71 -4.04 -8.33 2.98
N ASP A 72 -3.70 -9.13 4.00
CA ASP A 72 -2.70 -8.73 5.00
C ASP A 72 -1.28 -8.63 4.44
N LYS A 73 -0.92 -9.48 3.47
CA LYS A 73 0.37 -9.41 2.77
C LYS A 73 0.47 -8.14 1.93
N ILE A 74 -0.60 -7.77 1.21
CA ILE A 74 -0.69 -6.51 0.47
C ILE A 74 -0.54 -5.31 1.43
N LYS A 75 -1.27 -5.32 2.54
CA LYS A 75 -1.16 -4.28 3.58
C LYS A 75 0.27 -4.15 4.11
N ALA A 76 0.92 -5.27 4.38
CA ALA A 76 2.30 -5.29 4.86
C ALA A 76 3.28 -4.72 3.82
N TYR A 77 3.09 -5.05 2.53
CA TYR A 77 3.86 -4.47 1.43
C TYR A 77 3.68 -2.95 1.34
N ILE A 78 2.46 -2.44 1.39
CA ILE A 78 2.19 -0.99 1.32
C ILE A 78 2.87 -0.26 2.50
N ILE A 79 2.76 -0.80 3.72
CA ILE A 79 3.42 -0.24 4.91
C ILE A 79 4.95 -0.28 4.76
N HIS A 80 5.49 -1.34 4.15
CA HIS A 80 6.91 -1.44 3.85
C HIS A 80 7.36 -0.32 2.89
N ARG A 81 6.66 -0.12 1.77
CA ARG A 81 6.93 0.98 0.82
C ARG A 81 6.88 2.35 1.49
N ALA A 82 5.85 2.60 2.30
CA ALA A 82 5.71 3.85 3.05
C ALA A 82 6.91 4.13 3.97
N ARG A 83 7.48 3.08 4.58
CA ARG A 83 8.68 3.19 5.43
C ARG A 83 9.95 3.40 4.62
N GLU A 84 10.11 2.68 3.52
CA GLU A 84 11.26 2.83 2.62
C GLU A 84 11.35 4.23 2.05
N ASP A 85 10.24 4.76 1.49
CA ASP A 85 10.24 6.09 0.90
C ASP A 85 10.50 7.18 1.95
N ARG A 86 10.03 7.01 3.19
CA ARG A 86 10.33 7.94 4.29
C ARG A 86 11.82 7.90 4.66
N ALA A 87 12.41 6.71 4.73
CA ALA A 87 13.84 6.56 5.02
C ALA A 87 14.71 7.13 3.89
N GLU A 88 14.27 7.01 2.63
CA GLU A 88 14.94 7.60 1.47
C GLU A 88 14.91 9.13 1.54
N ILE A 89 13.75 9.73 1.85
CA ILE A 89 13.63 11.19 2.05
C ILE A 89 14.55 11.67 3.17
N GLU A 90 14.57 10.98 4.31
CA GLU A 90 15.45 11.33 5.44
C GLU A 90 16.93 11.22 5.05
N THR A 91 17.31 10.24 4.21
CA THR A 91 18.69 10.07 3.74
C THR A 91 19.11 11.18 2.77
N ILE A 92 18.24 11.56 1.83
CA ILE A 92 18.51 12.66 0.88
C ILE A 92 18.65 13.99 1.62
N GLN A 93 17.75 14.26 2.58
CA GLN A 93 17.80 15.48 3.39
C GLN A 93 19.08 15.57 4.25
N VAL A 94 19.61 14.44 4.72
CA VAL A 94 20.89 14.40 5.44
C VAL A 94 22.08 14.62 4.48
N GLY A 95 22.02 14.12 3.25
CA GLY A 95 23.06 14.36 2.24
C GLY A 95 23.14 15.81 1.78
N GLU A 96 22.01 16.51 1.65
CA GLU A 96 21.98 17.92 1.23
C GLU A 96 22.49 18.90 2.32
N VAL A 97 22.41 18.53 3.61
CA VAL A 97 22.90 19.39 4.70
C VAL A 97 24.40 19.28 4.95
N GLU A 98 25.09 18.25 4.45
CA GLU A 98 26.56 18.10 4.61
C GLU A 98 27.37 18.84 3.52
N GLU A 99 26.76 19.25 2.40
CA GLU A 99 27.41 20.03 1.34
C GLU A 99 27.15 21.56 1.43
N GLY A 100 26.52 22.01 2.52
CA GLY A 100 26.12 23.41 2.75
C GLY A 100 27.05 24.22 3.65
#